data_AF-A0A0F9RMB8-F1
#
_entry.id   AF-A0A0F9RMB8-F1
#
_cell.length_a   1.000
_cell.length_b   1.000
_cell.length_c   1.000
_cell.angle_alpha   90.00
_cell.angle_beta   90.00
_cell.angle_gamma   90.00
#
_symmetry.space_group_name_H-M   'P 1'
#
loop_
_entity.id
_entity.type
_entity.pdbx_description
1 polymer ?
#
loop_
_entity_poly.entity_id
_entity_poly.type
_entity_poly.pdbx_seq_one_letter_code
_entity_poly.pdbx_strand_id
1 'polypeptide(L)'
;MSEIESIIDDLLDEESNIFGVGIISKAGILITQTDNWDLNTDLDLINKILNEKLELGGKGISSIVVQGIKYMVVENTEERKIGTNITGKGHLIICPIPIGGTGALICYINPQAGPRDCLFTAQEYALKLVNLV
;
A
#
# COMPACT_ATOMS: atom_id res chain seq x y z
N MET A 1 4.08 -4.64 -22.56
CA MET A 1 3.36 -4.51 -21.29
C MET A 1 3.69 -5.73 -20.46
N SER A 2 4.26 -5.54 -19.28
CA SER A 2 4.47 -6.64 -18.34
C SER A 2 3.14 -7.13 -17.77
N GLU A 3 3.07 -8.37 -17.29
CA GLU A 3 1.88 -8.90 -16.62
C GLU A 3 1.48 -8.03 -15.40
N ILE A 4 2.49 -7.53 -14.68
CA ILE A 4 2.31 -6.62 -13.54
C ILE A 4 1.65 -5.29 -13.97
N GLU A 5 2.11 -4.69 -15.07
CA GLU A 5 1.50 -3.46 -15.62
C GLU A 5 0.02 -3.69 -15.98
N SER A 6 -0.32 -4.82 -16.61
CA SER A 6 -1.71 -5.13 -16.93
C SER A 6 -2.59 -5.25 -15.68
N ILE A 7 -2.06 -5.84 -14.60
CA ILE A 7 -2.78 -5.94 -13.32
C ILE A 7 -2.99 -4.55 -12.69
N ILE A 8 -2.04 -3.64 -12.84
CA ILE A 8 -2.18 -2.24 -12.36
C ILE A 8 -3.23 -1.50 -13.19
N ASP A 9 -3.20 -1.63 -14.52
CA ASP A 9 -4.16 -0.97 -15.40
C ASP A 9 -5.58 -1.45 -15.09
N ASP A 10 -5.78 -2.78 -14.97
CA ASP A 10 -7.07 -3.37 -14.57
C ASP A 10 -7.54 -2.86 -13.20
N LEU A 11 -6.63 -2.70 -12.22
CA LEU A 11 -6.96 -2.18 -10.89
C LEU A 11 -7.46 -0.73 -10.95
N LEU A 12 -6.78 0.12 -11.73
CA LEU A 12 -7.10 1.54 -11.86
C LEU A 12 -8.40 1.75 -12.66
N ASP A 13 -8.67 0.89 -13.64
CA ASP A 13 -9.91 0.89 -14.40
C ASP A 13 -11.11 0.42 -13.55
N GLU A 14 -10.91 -0.56 -12.67
CA GLU A 14 -11.96 -1.10 -11.80
C GLU A 14 -12.27 -0.20 -10.60
N GLU A 15 -11.24 0.36 -9.94
CA GLU A 15 -11.41 1.19 -8.74
C GLU A 15 -10.90 2.63 -8.96
N SER A 16 -11.81 3.47 -9.44
CA SER A 16 -11.55 4.88 -9.76
C SER A 16 -11.08 5.74 -8.58
N ASN A 17 -11.25 5.32 -7.32
CA ASN A 17 -10.76 6.08 -6.16
C ASN A 17 -9.30 5.77 -5.81
N ILE A 18 -8.69 4.75 -6.41
CA ILE A 18 -7.23 4.52 -6.32
C ILE A 18 -6.56 5.43 -7.34
N PHE A 19 -5.84 6.44 -6.83
CA PHE A 19 -5.19 7.45 -7.66
C PHE A 19 -3.73 7.14 -7.94
N GLY A 20 -3.07 6.36 -7.09
CA GLY A 20 -1.68 5.97 -7.28
C GLY A 20 -1.44 4.55 -6.83
N VAL A 21 -0.57 3.83 -7.55
CA VAL A 21 -0.22 2.44 -7.25
C VAL A 21 1.30 2.29 -7.23
N GLY A 22 1.80 1.46 -6.33
CA GLY A 22 3.19 1.07 -6.25
C GLY A 22 3.31 -0.38 -5.80
N ILE A 23 4.30 -1.10 -6.34
CA ILE A 23 4.54 -2.51 -6.01
C ILE A 23 5.95 -2.69 -5.50
N ILE A 24 6.07 -3.31 -4.33
CA ILE A 24 7.33 -3.66 -3.69
C ILE A 24 7.53 -5.18 -3.78
N SER A 25 8.71 -5.59 -4.23
CA SER A 25 9.15 -6.99 -4.27
C SER A 25 9.35 -7.57 -2.87
N LYS A 26 9.41 -8.90 -2.77
CA LYS A 26 9.76 -9.58 -1.50
C LYS A 26 11.13 -9.15 -0.93
N ALA A 27 12.03 -8.62 -1.76
CA ALA A 27 13.33 -8.08 -1.36
C ALA A 27 13.25 -6.65 -0.81
N GLY A 28 12.06 -6.03 -0.75
CA GLY A 28 11.88 -4.65 -0.31
C GLY A 28 12.28 -3.61 -1.35
N ILE A 29 12.43 -4.01 -2.62
CA ILE A 29 12.78 -3.10 -3.74
C ILE A 29 11.51 -2.75 -4.51
N LEU A 30 11.35 -1.48 -4.89
CA LEU A 30 10.25 -1.03 -5.76
C LEU A 30 10.37 -1.67 -7.14
N ILE A 31 9.34 -2.38 -7.58
CA ILE A 31 9.25 -3.00 -8.91
C ILE A 31 8.74 -1.98 -9.92
N THR A 32 7.62 -1.32 -9.60
CA THR A 32 6.97 -0.33 -10.45
C THR A 32 6.07 0.57 -9.63
N GLN A 33 5.71 1.73 -10.18
CA GLN A 33 4.75 2.67 -9.62
C GLN A 33 4.10 3.49 -10.74
N THR A 34 2.95 4.09 -10.46
CA THR A 34 2.33 5.09 -11.32
C THR A 34 3.14 6.39 -11.34
N ASP A 35 3.09 7.15 -12.43
CA ASP A 35 3.94 8.33 -12.63
C ASP A 35 3.61 9.54 -11.74
N ASN A 36 2.46 9.53 -11.07
CA ASN A 36 1.96 10.64 -10.28
C ASN A 36 2.57 10.75 -8.87
N TRP A 37 3.43 9.81 -8.48
CA TRP A 37 4.13 9.81 -7.20
C TRP A 37 5.44 9.04 -7.28
N ASP A 38 6.28 9.18 -6.26
CA ASP A 38 7.56 8.49 -6.14
C ASP A 38 7.74 7.95 -4.72
N LEU A 39 7.77 6.63 -4.61
CA LEU A 39 7.94 5.88 -3.36
C LEU A 39 9.41 5.61 -3.01
N ASN A 40 10.35 5.81 -3.94
CA ASN A 40 11.76 5.49 -3.70
C ASN A 40 12.34 6.27 -2.52
N THR A 41 11.87 7.49 -2.30
CA THR A 41 12.34 8.35 -1.20
C THR A 41 11.94 7.86 0.19
N ASP A 42 10.88 7.07 0.29
CA ASP A 42 10.27 6.64 1.56
C ASP A 42 10.25 5.11 1.70
N LEU A 43 10.95 4.38 0.82
CA LEU A 43 10.93 2.93 0.74
C LEU A 43 11.37 2.25 2.05
N ASP A 44 12.36 2.83 2.74
CA ASP A 44 12.80 2.36 4.05
C ASP A 44 11.69 2.42 5.11
N LEU A 45 10.88 3.49 5.11
CA LEU A 45 9.76 3.65 6.04
C LEU A 45 8.63 2.68 5.72
N ILE A 46 8.37 2.46 4.43
CA ILE A 46 7.36 1.52 3.95
C ILE A 46 7.76 0.07 4.31
N ASN A 47 9.00 -0.31 4.02
CA ASN A 47 9.53 -1.62 4.40
C ASN A 47 9.52 -1.81 5.92
N LYS A 48 9.78 -0.76 6.70
CA LYS A 48 9.72 -0.84 8.16
C LYS A 48 8.32 -1.18 8.67
N ILE A 49 7.27 -0.51 8.15
CA ILE A 49 5.89 -0.83 8.57
C ILE A 49 5.44 -2.20 8.05
N LEU A 50 5.89 -2.61 6.87
CA LEU A 50 5.56 -3.90 6.27
C LEU A 50 6.13 -5.07 7.09
N ASN A 51 7.39 -4.94 7.54
CA ASN A 51 8.09 -5.96 8.32
C ASN A 51 7.78 -5.91 9.83
N GLU A 52 6.94 -4.98 10.28
CA GLU A 52 6.61 -4.85 11.70
C GLU A 52 5.83 -6.08 12.20
N LYS A 53 6.42 -6.80 13.15
CA LYS A 53 5.74 -7.83 13.93
C LYS A 53 5.41 -7.29 15.30
N LEU A 54 4.12 -7.18 15.60
CA LEU A 54 3.66 -6.68 16.89
C LEU A 54 3.68 -7.81 17.92
N GLU A 55 4.49 -7.64 18.96
CA GLU A 55 4.39 -8.48 20.16
C GLU A 55 3.14 -8.12 20.98
N LEU A 56 2.66 -9.08 21.77
CA LEU A 56 1.54 -8.86 22.69
C LEU A 56 1.87 -7.70 23.65
N GLY A 57 1.12 -6.60 23.55
CA GLY A 57 1.32 -5.39 24.35
C GLY A 57 2.35 -4.40 23.79
N GLY A 58 2.95 -4.68 22.63
CA GLY A 58 3.87 -3.78 21.94
C GLY A 58 3.16 -2.57 21.33
N LYS A 59 3.82 -1.40 21.36
CA LYS A 59 3.34 -0.20 20.65
C LYS A 59 3.83 -0.22 19.22
N GLY A 60 2.92 -0.45 18.28
CA GLY A 60 3.22 -0.44 16.86
C GLY A 60 3.51 0.94 16.27
N ILE A 61 3.93 0.96 15.01
CA ILE A 61 4.05 2.17 14.20
C ILE A 61 2.67 2.82 14.08
N SER A 62 2.54 4.02 14.67
CA SER A 62 1.28 4.77 14.70
C SER A 62 1.12 5.73 13.51
N SER A 63 2.17 5.95 12.73
CA SER A 63 2.12 6.78 11.53
C SER A 63 3.27 6.48 10.56
N ILE A 64 3.02 6.69 9.28
CA ILE A 64 4.02 6.68 8.21
C ILE A 64 4.03 8.03 7.49
N VAL A 65 5.19 8.44 6.97
CA VAL A 65 5.31 9.60 6.08
C VAL A 65 5.68 9.09 4.70
N VAL A 66 4.95 9.52 3.68
CA VAL A 66 5.23 9.23 2.27
C VAL A 66 5.13 10.55 1.52
N GLN A 67 6.19 10.92 0.80
CA GLN A 67 6.33 12.20 0.09
C GLN A 67 5.99 13.43 0.95
N GLY A 68 6.43 13.42 2.22
CA GLY A 68 6.17 14.50 3.18
C GLY A 68 4.71 14.56 3.69
N ILE A 69 3.83 13.66 3.27
CA ILE A 69 2.46 13.54 3.78
C ILE A 69 2.46 12.51 4.92
N LYS A 70 2.02 12.94 6.10
CA LYS A 70 1.88 12.06 7.27
C LYS A 70 0.52 11.36 7.26
N TYR A 71 0.54 10.04 7.35
CA TYR A 71 -0.63 9.17 7.46
C TYR A 71 -0.63 8.48 8.82
N MET A 72 -1.71 8.65 9.58
CA MET A 72 -1.91 7.96 10.85
C MET A 72 -2.38 6.53 10.56
N VAL A 73 -1.73 5.53 11.16
CA VAL A 73 -2.11 4.13 10.99
C VAL A 73 -3.40 3.88 11.78
N VAL A 74 -4.47 3.56 11.06
CA VAL A 74 -5.80 3.29 11.63
C VAL A 74 -6.16 1.81 11.61
N GLU A 75 -5.41 1.01 10.84
CA GLU A 75 -5.53 -0.44 10.80
C GLU A 75 -4.18 -1.06 10.44
N ASN A 76 -3.81 -2.16 11.12
CA ASN A 76 -2.55 -2.85 10.91
C ASN A 76 -2.74 -4.35 11.16
N THR A 77 -3.00 -5.11 10.10
CA THR A 77 -3.05 -6.57 10.11
C THR A 77 -1.96 -7.12 9.17
N GLU A 78 -1.83 -8.44 9.13
CA GLU A 78 -0.95 -9.12 8.16
C GLU A 78 -1.46 -9.00 6.72
N GLU A 79 -2.76 -8.78 6.55
CA GLU A 79 -3.41 -8.75 5.24
C GLU A 79 -3.54 -7.32 4.68
N ARG A 80 -3.65 -6.32 5.56
CA ARG A 80 -3.66 -4.91 5.15
C ARG A 80 -3.16 -3.98 6.24
N LYS A 81 -2.63 -2.84 5.83
CA LYS A 81 -2.30 -1.71 6.70
C LYS A 81 -2.91 -0.45 6.08
N ILE A 82 -3.61 0.34 6.88
CA ILE A 82 -4.33 1.53 6.41
C ILE A 82 -3.77 2.76 7.12
N GLY A 83 -3.33 3.74 6.34
CA GLY A 83 -2.91 5.05 6.79
C GLY A 83 -3.88 6.15 6.32
N THR A 84 -4.25 7.08 7.20
CA THR A 84 -5.11 8.23 6.85
C THR A 84 -4.43 9.54 7.17
N ASN A 85 -4.36 10.46 6.21
CA ASN A 85 -3.92 11.81 6.50
C ASN A 85 -5.04 12.62 7.18
N ILE A 86 -4.76 13.15 8.38
CA ILE A 86 -5.77 13.85 9.20
C ILE A 86 -6.10 15.27 8.68
N THR A 87 -5.35 15.77 7.70
CA THR A 87 -5.57 17.07 7.05
C THR A 87 -6.26 16.96 5.69
N GLY A 88 -6.86 15.80 5.37
CA GLY A 88 -7.64 15.62 4.13
C GLY A 88 -6.81 15.43 2.85
N LYS A 89 -5.57 14.92 2.95
CA LYS A 89 -4.71 14.64 1.78
C LYS A 89 -4.83 13.21 1.24
N GLY A 90 -5.80 12.44 1.69
CA GLY A 90 -6.06 11.08 1.22
C GLY A 90 -5.58 10.00 2.18
N HIS A 91 -5.52 8.78 1.63
CA HIS A 91 -5.24 7.58 2.40
C HIS A 91 -4.22 6.68 1.70
N LEU A 92 -3.62 5.79 2.47
CA LEU A 92 -2.78 4.70 1.98
C LEU A 92 -3.40 3.38 2.38
N ILE A 93 -3.47 2.44 1.44
CA ILE A 93 -3.69 1.03 1.71
C ILE A 93 -2.42 0.30 1.31
N ILE A 94 -1.86 -0.49 2.23
CA ILE A 94 -0.69 -1.35 1.99
C ILE A 94 -1.17 -2.78 2.19
N CYS A 95 -1.21 -3.56 1.11
CA CYS A 95 -1.58 -4.97 1.11
C CYS A 95 -0.31 -5.82 0.95
N PRO A 96 0.17 -6.51 2.02
CA PRO A 96 1.35 -7.36 1.93
C PRO A 96 1.17 -8.51 0.92
N ILE A 97 2.25 -8.83 0.20
CA ILE A 97 2.29 -9.90 -0.80
C ILE A 97 3.42 -10.90 -0.46
N PRO A 98 3.09 -12.16 -0.14
CA PRO A 98 1.76 -12.66 0.24
C PRO A 98 1.28 -12.03 1.56
N ILE A 99 0.10 -12.41 2.06
CA ILE A 99 -0.40 -12.03 3.38
C ILE A 99 0.68 -12.29 4.45
N GLY A 100 1.02 -11.28 5.24
CA GLY A 100 2.09 -11.31 6.25
C GLY A 100 3.52 -11.29 5.69
N GLY A 101 3.66 -11.16 4.37
CA GLY A 101 4.94 -11.15 3.65
C GLY A 101 5.61 -9.77 3.60
N THR A 102 6.71 -9.73 2.85
CA THR A 102 7.62 -8.58 2.74
C THR A 102 7.54 -7.85 1.40
N GLY A 103 6.79 -8.37 0.43
CA GLY A 103 6.34 -7.61 -0.73
C GLY A 103 5.05 -6.86 -0.41
N ALA A 104 4.64 -5.91 -1.26
CA ALA A 104 3.40 -5.18 -1.04
C ALA A 104 2.83 -4.55 -2.32
N LEU A 105 1.50 -4.52 -2.40
CA LEU A 105 0.76 -3.56 -3.22
C LEU A 105 0.42 -2.34 -2.36
N ILE A 106 0.71 -1.15 -2.86
CA ILE A 106 0.48 0.11 -2.17
C ILE A 106 -0.44 0.96 -3.04
N CYS A 107 -1.57 1.36 -2.46
CA CYS A 107 -2.56 2.19 -3.13
C CYS A 107 -2.70 3.53 -2.40
N TYR A 108 -2.56 4.63 -3.13
CA TYR A 108 -2.96 5.96 -2.69
C TYR A 108 -4.42 6.21 -3.06
N ILE A 109 -5.25 6.52 -2.07
CA ILE A 109 -6.70 6.69 -2.22
C ILE A 109 -7.07 8.17 -2.16
N ASN A 110 -7.97 8.57 -3.06
CA ASN A 110 -8.56 9.91 -3.11
C ASN A 110 -9.13 10.32 -1.74
N PRO A 111 -8.81 11.53 -1.22
CA PRO A 111 -9.39 12.03 0.03
C PRO A 111 -10.92 12.14 0.11
N GLN A 112 -11.63 12.09 -1.02
CA GLN A 112 -13.10 12.11 -1.03
C GLN A 112 -13.73 10.74 -0.75
N ALA A 113 -12.95 9.65 -0.84
CA ALA A 113 -13.42 8.29 -0.58
C ALA A 113 -12.96 7.81 0.80
N GLY A 114 -13.71 6.88 1.40
CA GLY A 114 -13.23 6.16 2.58
C GLY A 114 -12.17 5.14 2.16
N PRO A 115 -11.08 4.97 2.93
CA PRO A 115 -10.04 3.99 2.56
C PRO A 115 -10.56 2.55 2.56
N ARG A 116 -11.65 2.25 3.28
CA ARG A 116 -12.23 0.91 3.31
C ARG A 116 -13.10 0.61 2.10
N ASP A 117 -13.48 1.63 1.34
CA ASP A 117 -14.32 1.46 0.15
C ASP A 117 -13.52 0.75 -0.96
N CYS A 118 -12.23 1.05 -1.09
CA CYS A 118 -11.32 0.44 -2.06
C CYS A 118 -10.63 -0.85 -1.56
N LEU A 119 -10.88 -1.25 -0.31
CA LEU A 119 -10.09 -2.28 0.37
C LEU A 119 -10.26 -3.66 -0.28
N PHE A 120 -11.49 -4.01 -0.64
CA PHE A 120 -11.80 -5.30 -1.27
C PHE A 120 -10.99 -5.47 -2.57
N THR A 121 -11.10 -4.50 -3.48
CA THR A 121 -10.39 -4.51 -4.77
C THR A 121 -8.87 -4.53 -4.55
N ALA A 122 -8.33 -3.68 -3.68
CA ALA A 122 -6.88 -3.66 -3.41
C ALA A 122 -6.36 -5.03 -2.91
N GLN A 123 -7.09 -5.71 -2.02
CA GLN A 123 -6.69 -7.02 -1.52
C GLN A 123 -6.78 -8.11 -2.59
N GLU A 124 -7.83 -8.14 -3.41
CA GLU A 124 -7.95 -9.10 -4.51
C GLU A 124 -6.80 -8.96 -5.51
N TYR A 125 -6.42 -7.73 -5.86
CA TYR A 125 -5.32 -7.48 -6.77
C TYR A 125 -3.95 -7.79 -6.16
N ALA A 126 -3.77 -7.59 -4.85
CA ALA A 126 -2.57 -8.06 -4.15
C ALA A 126 -2.39 -9.60 -4.24
N LEU A 127 -3.49 -10.36 -4.20
CA LEU A 127 -3.45 -11.82 -4.36
C LEU A 127 -3.03 -12.26 -5.77
N LYS A 128 -3.42 -11.51 -6.82
CA LYS A 128 -2.99 -11.77 -8.22
C LYS A 128 -1.46 -11.64 -8.38
N LEU A 129 -0.81 -10.86 -7.52
CA LEU A 129 0.62 -10.56 -7.60
C LEU A 129 1.54 -11.57 -6.87
N VAL A 130 1.01 -12.51 -6.09
CA VAL A 130 1.79 -13.39 -5.18
C VAL A 130 2.95 -14.14 -5.85
N ASN A 131 2.75 -14.58 -7.10
CA ASN A 131 3.73 -15.35 -7.87
C ASN A 131 4.59 -14.47 -8.80
N LEU A 132 4.36 -13.15 -8.81
CA LEU A 132 5.01 -12.21 -9.72
C LEU A 132 6.04 -11.30 -9.02
N VAL A 133 6.00 -11.19 -7.69
CA VAL A 133 6.81 -10.26 -6.87
C VAL A 133 7.70 -10.92 -5.83
#